data_AF-A0AAW0JNM5-F1
#
_entry.id   AF-A0AAW0JNM5-F1
#
_cell.length_a   1.000
_cell.length_b   1.000
_cell.length_c   1.000
_cell.angle_alpha   90.00
_cell.angle_beta   90.00
_cell.angle_gamma   90.00
#
_symmetry.space_group_name_H-M   'P 1'
#
loop_
_entity.id
_entity.type
_entity.pdbx_description
1 polymer ?
#
loop_
_entity_poly.entity_id
_entity_poly.type
_entity_poly.pdbx_seq_one_letter_code
_entity_poly.pdbx_strand_id
1 'polypeptide(L)'
;RSPRIGSATVAPIESKDGSATVAPLPVPEEALKVKEWEVGMFQNEVAASQGIRIRRRPPTGPPLHYVGPFEFRLQNEGNTPRNILEEIIWHKDTEVARLRERRPLLALKKELENAPPPRDFIGALREANLRTGLPGLIAEVKKASPSRGILREDFNPVEIAQSYERGGAACLSVLTDEKFFKGSFENLELIRNAGVKCPLLCKEFVVDAWQIYNARAKGADAILLIAAVLPDLDIKYMTKICKMLGLATLVEVQMVHNEREIDRVIEIEGIELIGINNRNLVFNIIVS
;
A
#
# COMPACT_ATOMS: atom_id res chain seq x y z
N ARG A 1 -62.33 -52.47 8.16
CA ARG A 1 -62.49 -53.80 8.80
C ARG A 1 -61.33 -54.68 8.34
N SER A 2 -60.68 -55.33 9.31
CA SER A 2 -59.41 -56.10 9.41
C SER A 2 -59.14 -57.17 8.31
N PRO A 3 -58.05 -57.99 8.32
CA PRO A 3 -56.82 -58.10 9.17
C PRO A 3 -55.49 -58.32 8.35
N ARG A 4 -54.25 -58.04 8.83
CA ARG A 4 -53.29 -58.82 9.71
C ARG A 4 -52.66 -60.06 8.98
N ILE A 5 -51.33 -60.26 8.84
CA ILE A 5 -50.28 -60.90 9.72
C ILE A 5 -49.03 -61.12 8.80
N GLY A 6 -47.73 -61.17 9.17
CA GLY A 6 -47.02 -61.31 10.45
C GLY A 6 -45.54 -60.88 10.33
N SER A 7 -44.96 -60.37 11.41
CA SER A 7 -44.02 -61.05 12.33
C SER A 7 -42.62 -61.31 11.79
N ALA A 8 -41.66 -60.47 12.20
CA ALA A 8 -40.30 -60.92 12.49
C ALA A 8 -39.68 -60.01 13.56
N THR A 9 -38.97 -60.68 14.46
CA THR A 9 -38.52 -60.27 15.79
C THR A 9 -37.29 -59.37 15.75
N VAL A 10 -37.13 -58.51 16.76
CA VAL A 10 -36.01 -57.57 16.97
C VAL A 10 -34.79 -58.27 17.57
N ALA A 11 -33.59 -57.92 17.10
CA ALA A 11 -32.33 -57.94 17.85
C ALA A 11 -31.42 -56.77 17.38
N PRO A 12 -30.53 -56.22 18.23
CA PRO A 12 -30.21 -54.80 18.27
C PRO A 12 -29.04 -54.38 17.36
N ILE A 13 -29.10 -53.13 16.85
CA ILE A 13 -27.99 -52.47 16.15
C ILE A 13 -27.19 -51.68 17.20
N GLU A 14 -25.96 -52.12 17.45
CA GLU A 14 -24.95 -51.34 18.15
C GLU A 14 -24.46 -50.16 17.29
N SER A 15 -24.34 -49.02 17.95
CA SER A 15 -23.80 -47.75 17.49
C SER A 15 -22.32 -47.83 17.10
N LYS A 16 -21.96 -47.27 15.94
CA LYS A 16 -20.64 -46.65 15.75
C LYS A 16 -20.78 -45.28 15.12
N ASP A 17 -20.48 -44.28 15.93
CA ASP A 17 -20.14 -42.93 15.53
C ASP A 17 -18.97 -42.92 14.53
N GLY A 18 -19.09 -42.07 13.52
CA GLY A 18 -18.06 -41.82 12.52
C GLY A 18 -18.29 -40.46 11.87
N SER A 19 -18.10 -39.39 12.65
CA SER A 19 -18.02 -38.01 12.15
C SER A 19 -16.80 -37.89 11.23
N ALA A 20 -17.02 -37.98 9.92
CA ALA A 20 -16.02 -37.65 8.93
C ALA A 20 -15.95 -36.12 8.78
N THR A 21 -15.03 -35.51 9.51
CA THR A 21 -14.56 -34.15 9.24
C THR A 21 -13.76 -34.19 7.92
N VAL A 22 -14.34 -33.64 6.85
CA VAL A 22 -13.63 -33.42 5.60
C VAL A 22 -12.66 -32.26 5.81
N ALA A 23 -11.39 -32.58 6.03
CA ALA A 23 -10.33 -31.59 5.98
C ALA A 23 -10.23 -31.03 4.54
N PRO A 24 -10.10 -29.71 4.34
CA PRO A 24 -9.89 -29.17 3.00
C PRO A 24 -8.56 -29.69 2.45
N LEU A 25 -8.61 -30.27 1.25
CA LEU A 25 -7.44 -30.73 0.52
C LEU A 25 -6.46 -29.54 0.33
N PRO A 26 -5.14 -29.73 0.52
CA PRO A 26 -4.18 -28.68 0.24
C PRO A 26 -4.23 -28.36 -1.26
N VAL A 27 -4.55 -27.11 -1.59
CA VAL A 27 -4.45 -26.60 -2.95
C VAL A 27 -2.95 -26.58 -3.32
N PRO A 28 -2.52 -27.17 -4.44
CA PRO A 28 -1.12 -27.11 -4.86
C PRO A 28 -0.64 -25.65 -4.94
N GLU A 29 0.54 -25.37 -4.42
CA GLU A 29 1.13 -24.02 -4.36
C GLU A 29 1.22 -23.39 -5.76
N GLU A 30 1.39 -24.22 -6.80
CA GLU A 30 1.38 -23.84 -8.20
C GLU A 30 0.01 -23.35 -8.67
N ALA A 31 -1.08 -23.98 -8.23
CA ALA A 31 -2.44 -23.58 -8.59
C ALA A 31 -2.84 -22.24 -7.95
N LEU A 32 -2.30 -21.93 -6.75
CA LEU A 32 -2.45 -20.63 -6.12
C LEU A 32 -1.68 -19.54 -6.89
N LYS A 33 -0.43 -19.82 -7.27
CA LYS A 33 0.40 -18.89 -8.08
C LYS A 33 -0.25 -18.56 -9.44
N VAL A 34 -0.84 -19.55 -10.11
CA VAL A 34 -1.54 -19.33 -11.39
C VAL A 34 -2.78 -18.44 -11.21
N LYS A 35 -3.60 -18.67 -10.17
CA LYS A 35 -4.76 -17.81 -9.90
C LYS A 35 -4.36 -16.38 -9.53
N GLU A 36 -3.34 -16.21 -8.69
CA GLU A 36 -2.81 -14.88 -8.34
C GLU A 36 -2.29 -14.12 -9.57
N TRP A 37 -1.72 -14.85 -10.52
CA TRP A 37 -1.27 -14.32 -11.79
C TRP A 37 -2.42 -13.86 -12.68
N GLU A 38 -3.45 -14.69 -12.86
CA GLU A 38 -4.66 -14.36 -13.64
C GLU A 38 -5.37 -13.12 -13.10
N VAL A 39 -5.51 -13.02 -11.76
CA VAL A 39 -6.07 -11.82 -11.10
C VAL A 39 -5.21 -10.58 -11.39
N GLY A 40 -3.89 -10.71 -11.34
CA GLY A 40 -2.97 -9.62 -11.68
C GLY A 40 -3.08 -9.15 -13.13
N MET A 41 -3.32 -10.06 -14.09
CA MET A 41 -3.56 -9.69 -15.48
C MET A 41 -4.85 -8.88 -15.64
N PHE A 42 -5.95 -9.31 -15.02
CA PHE A 42 -7.22 -8.58 -15.06
C PHE A 42 -7.08 -7.17 -14.44
N GLN A 43 -6.35 -7.04 -13.33
CA GLN A 43 -6.06 -5.73 -12.74
C GLN A 43 -5.27 -4.82 -13.68
N ASN A 44 -4.33 -5.34 -14.46
CA ASN A 44 -3.58 -4.57 -15.45
C ASN A 44 -4.47 -4.10 -16.61
N GLU A 45 -5.46 -4.88 -17.04
CA GLU A 45 -6.41 -4.48 -18.08
C GLU A 45 -7.32 -3.34 -17.61
N VAL A 46 -7.85 -3.44 -16.38
CA VAL A 46 -8.63 -2.37 -15.74
C VAL A 46 -7.78 -1.10 -15.62
N ALA A 47 -6.55 -1.23 -15.14
CA ALA A 47 -5.61 -0.11 -15.04
C ALA A 47 -5.37 0.55 -16.42
N ALA A 48 -5.14 -0.24 -17.47
CA ALA A 48 -4.91 0.25 -18.82
C ALA A 48 -6.13 1.01 -19.38
N SER A 49 -7.35 0.53 -19.12
CA SER A 49 -8.60 1.21 -19.52
C SER A 49 -8.74 2.59 -18.87
N GLN A 50 -8.16 2.76 -17.68
CA GLN A 50 -8.11 4.00 -16.91
C GLN A 50 -6.90 4.88 -17.29
N GLY A 51 -6.16 4.51 -18.33
CA GLY A 51 -4.96 5.23 -18.78
C GLY A 51 -3.74 5.06 -17.88
N ILE A 52 -3.80 4.16 -16.89
CA ILE A 52 -2.65 3.82 -16.04
C ILE A 52 -1.68 3.00 -16.87
N ARG A 53 -0.47 3.54 -17.03
CA ARG A 53 0.58 2.88 -17.80
C ARG A 53 1.55 2.10 -16.93
N ILE A 54 1.61 2.32 -15.62
CA ILE A 54 2.55 1.64 -14.73
C ILE A 54 2.07 0.22 -14.47
N ARG A 55 2.89 -0.77 -14.84
CA ARG A 55 2.62 -2.19 -14.56
C ARG A 55 3.04 -2.49 -13.13
N ARG A 56 2.20 -3.16 -12.36
CA ARG A 56 2.56 -3.55 -10.99
C ARG A 56 3.41 -4.81 -10.90
N ARG A 57 3.39 -5.64 -11.96
CA ARG A 57 4.15 -6.88 -12.09
C ARG A 57 4.72 -7.05 -13.51
N PRO A 58 5.79 -7.85 -13.68
CA PRO A 58 6.27 -8.22 -15.01
C PRO A 58 5.16 -8.94 -15.79
N PRO A 59 4.93 -8.66 -17.09
CA PRO A 59 3.80 -9.22 -17.84
C PRO A 59 3.97 -10.67 -18.29
N THR A 60 5.14 -11.29 -18.10
CA THR A 60 5.36 -12.71 -18.45
C THR A 60 5.73 -13.58 -17.25
N GLY A 61 5.34 -13.18 -16.04
CA GLY A 61 5.66 -13.90 -14.80
C GLY A 61 7.06 -13.58 -14.27
N PRO A 62 7.45 -14.15 -13.12
CA PRO A 62 8.82 -14.05 -12.65
C PRO A 62 9.78 -14.56 -13.74
N PRO A 63 10.97 -13.96 -13.89
CA PRO A 63 11.91 -14.30 -14.97
C PRO A 63 12.43 -15.75 -14.92
N LEU A 64 12.19 -16.48 -13.83
CA LEU A 64 12.46 -17.91 -13.71
C LEU A 64 11.19 -18.72 -14.00
N HIS A 65 11.22 -19.47 -15.09
CA HIS A 65 10.29 -20.58 -15.30
C HIS A 65 11.00 -21.88 -14.96
N TYR A 66 10.44 -22.63 -14.01
CA TYR A 66 10.94 -23.94 -13.63
C TYR A 66 10.33 -24.98 -14.58
N VAL A 67 11.14 -25.56 -15.47
CA VAL A 67 10.68 -26.57 -16.45
C VAL A 67 11.39 -27.89 -16.13
N GLY A 68 10.99 -28.54 -15.04
CA GLY A 68 11.67 -29.75 -14.54
C GLY A 68 13.07 -29.45 -13.99
N PRO A 69 14.12 -30.23 -14.29
CA PRO A 69 15.46 -30.03 -13.73
C PRO A 69 16.26 -28.87 -14.37
N PHE A 70 15.65 -28.09 -15.27
CA PHE A 70 16.31 -27.00 -15.99
C PHE A 70 15.72 -25.64 -15.64
N GLU A 71 16.59 -24.68 -15.35
CA GLU A 71 16.24 -23.27 -15.23
C GLU A 71 16.34 -22.60 -16.61
N PHE A 72 15.20 -22.23 -17.20
CA PHE A 72 15.18 -21.47 -18.46
C PHE A 72 14.91 -19.99 -18.15
N ARG A 73 15.89 -19.12 -18.44
CA ARG A 73 15.71 -17.66 -18.37
C ARG A 73 15.37 -17.14 -19.77
N LEU A 74 14.08 -17.05 -20.08
CA LEU A 74 13.65 -16.28 -21.26
C LEU A 74 13.93 -14.81 -20.97
N GLN A 75 14.94 -14.24 -21.64
CA GLN A 75 15.09 -12.78 -21.71
C GLN A 75 13.96 -12.24 -22.60
N ASN A 76 12.77 -12.06 -22.03
CA ASN A 76 11.71 -11.32 -22.69
C ASN A 76 12.00 -9.83 -22.53
N GLU A 77 12.21 -9.11 -23.63
CA GLU A 77 12.35 -7.64 -23.66
C GLU A 77 11.14 -6.95 -22.98
N GLY A 78 9.99 -7.61 -22.90
CA GLY A 78 8.80 -7.12 -22.20
C GLY A 78 8.83 -7.24 -20.67
N ASN A 79 9.78 -7.98 -20.08
CA ASN A 79 9.82 -8.33 -18.65
C ASN A 79 10.80 -7.49 -17.83
N THR A 80 11.21 -6.33 -18.33
CA THR A 80 11.96 -5.30 -17.60
C THR A 80 11.09 -4.09 -17.31
N PRO A 81 11.29 -3.39 -16.18
CA PRO A 81 10.61 -2.14 -15.91
C PRO A 81 10.91 -1.10 -17.00
N ARG A 82 9.89 -0.41 -17.50
CA ARG A 82 10.07 0.61 -18.56
C ARG A 82 10.52 1.97 -18.03
N ASN A 83 10.31 2.21 -16.75
CA ASN A 83 10.71 3.44 -16.07
C ASN A 83 10.96 3.15 -14.59
N ILE A 84 11.56 4.13 -13.92
CA ILE A 84 11.95 4.00 -12.52
C ILE A 84 10.75 3.82 -11.58
N LEU A 85 9.60 4.44 -11.86
CA LEU A 85 8.39 4.22 -11.08
C LEU A 85 7.93 2.77 -11.16
N GLU A 86 7.93 2.18 -12.35
CA GLU A 86 7.61 0.77 -12.56
C GLU A 86 8.59 -0.15 -11.82
N GLU A 87 9.89 0.17 -11.82
CA GLU A 87 10.90 -0.58 -11.07
C GLU A 87 10.65 -0.52 -9.55
N ILE A 88 10.31 0.66 -9.04
CA ILE A 88 9.96 0.86 -7.63
C ILE A 88 8.76 0.00 -7.26
N ILE A 89 7.69 0.04 -8.06
CA ILE A 89 6.45 -0.70 -7.78
C ILE A 89 6.69 -2.21 -7.79
N TRP A 90 7.46 -2.74 -8.75
CA TRP A 90 7.76 -4.18 -8.80
C TRP A 90 8.55 -4.64 -7.58
N HIS A 91 9.53 -3.85 -7.17
CA HIS A 91 10.27 -4.12 -5.94
C HIS A 91 9.34 -4.08 -4.73
N LYS A 92 8.47 -3.07 -4.66
CA LYS A 92 7.56 -2.86 -3.54
C LYS A 92 6.56 -4.00 -3.38
N ASP A 93 6.01 -4.54 -4.48
CA ASP A 93 5.10 -5.69 -4.43
C ASP A 93 5.76 -6.90 -3.75
N THR A 94 7.03 -7.17 -4.10
CA THR A 94 7.82 -8.27 -3.51
C THR A 94 8.20 -7.99 -2.05
N GLU A 95 8.60 -6.75 -1.74
CA GLU A 95 8.98 -6.32 -0.41
C GLU A 95 7.79 -6.43 0.57
N VAL A 96 6.64 -5.89 0.17
CA VAL A 96 5.42 -5.88 0.99
C VAL A 96 4.91 -7.30 1.24
N ALA A 97 4.98 -8.20 0.26
CA ALA A 97 4.63 -9.60 0.45
C ALA A 97 5.46 -10.24 1.60
N ARG A 98 6.78 -10.03 1.58
CA ARG A 98 7.69 -10.55 2.63
C ARG A 98 7.45 -9.90 3.99
N LEU A 99 7.20 -8.58 4.03
CA LEU A 99 6.92 -7.88 5.28
C LEU A 99 5.58 -8.32 5.89
N ARG A 100 4.57 -8.57 5.05
CA ARG A 100 3.26 -9.09 5.46
C ARG A 100 3.35 -10.50 6.05
N GLU A 101 4.20 -11.36 5.50
CA GLU A 101 4.47 -12.69 6.07
C GLU A 101 5.10 -12.59 7.46
N ARG A 102 6.09 -11.69 7.63
CA ARG A 102 6.77 -11.48 8.91
C ARG A 102 5.88 -10.83 9.95
N ARG A 103 5.01 -9.91 9.53
CA ARG A 103 4.12 -9.14 10.40
C ARG A 103 2.70 -9.15 9.82
N PRO A 104 1.90 -10.19 10.11
CA PRO A 104 0.55 -10.33 9.55
C PRO A 104 -0.38 -9.19 9.95
N LEU A 105 -1.39 -8.93 9.10
CA LEU A 105 -2.36 -7.85 9.29
C LEU A 105 -3.09 -7.94 10.65
N LEU A 106 -3.36 -9.15 11.14
CA LEU A 106 -4.00 -9.35 12.44
C LEU A 106 -3.16 -8.79 13.61
N ALA A 107 -1.83 -8.95 13.54
CA ALA A 107 -0.93 -8.41 14.56
C ALA A 107 -0.97 -6.87 14.55
N LEU A 108 -0.95 -6.27 13.35
CA LEU A 108 -1.08 -4.81 13.21
C LEU A 108 -2.42 -4.31 13.78
N LYS A 109 -3.54 -4.97 13.47
CA LYS A 109 -4.85 -4.57 14.01
C LYS A 109 -4.87 -4.56 15.53
N LYS A 110 -4.26 -5.55 16.18
CA LYS A 110 -4.16 -5.63 17.63
C LYS A 110 -3.34 -4.48 18.24
N GLU A 111 -2.26 -4.08 17.59
CA GLU A 111 -1.48 -2.91 18.03
C GLU A 111 -2.29 -1.61 17.93
N LEU A 112 -3.12 -1.50 16.89
CA LEU A 112 -3.97 -0.32 16.68
C LEU A 112 -5.08 -0.15 17.70
N GLU A 113 -5.49 -1.22 18.40
CA GLU A 113 -6.50 -1.13 19.47
C GLU A 113 -6.09 -0.16 20.58
N ASN A 114 -4.78 -0.02 20.83
CA ASN A 114 -4.22 0.86 21.86
C ASN A 114 -3.50 2.08 21.28
N ALA A 115 -3.54 2.28 19.96
CA ALA A 115 -2.84 3.39 19.33
C ALA A 115 -3.56 4.72 19.61
N PRO A 116 -2.83 5.80 19.94
CA PRO A 116 -3.43 7.12 20.12
C PRO A 116 -4.10 7.57 18.81
N PRO A 117 -5.19 8.34 18.85
CA PRO A 117 -5.88 8.78 17.63
C PRO A 117 -4.93 9.55 16.70
N PRO A 118 -5.11 9.43 15.36
CA PRO A 118 -4.39 10.26 14.41
C PRO A 118 -4.66 11.74 14.65
N ARG A 119 -3.70 12.58 14.27
CA ARG A 119 -3.87 14.03 14.25
C ARG A 119 -4.53 14.49 12.97
N ASP A 120 -5.27 15.58 13.05
CA ASP A 120 -5.98 16.12 11.89
C ASP A 120 -5.01 16.77 10.88
N PHE A 121 -4.60 15.99 9.89
CA PHE A 121 -3.67 16.43 8.84
C PHE A 121 -4.25 17.53 7.95
N ILE A 122 -5.54 17.43 7.57
CA ILE A 122 -6.19 18.41 6.70
C ILE A 122 -6.52 19.67 7.49
N GLY A 123 -6.99 19.51 8.73
CA GLY A 123 -7.19 20.60 9.68
C GLY A 123 -5.92 21.41 9.88
N ALA A 124 -4.77 20.77 10.12
CA ALA A 124 -3.49 21.47 10.31
C ALA A 124 -3.10 22.35 9.10
N LEU A 125 -3.35 21.89 7.87
CA LEU A 125 -3.11 22.68 6.66
C LEU A 125 -4.04 23.90 6.57
N ARG A 126 -5.33 23.71 6.87
CA ARG A 126 -6.33 24.79 6.89
C ARG A 126 -6.01 25.82 7.98
N GLU A 127 -5.69 25.36 9.19
CA GLU A 127 -5.33 26.20 10.32
C GLU A 127 -4.06 27.02 10.05
N ALA A 128 -3.04 26.42 9.44
CA ALA A 128 -1.83 27.14 9.05
C ALA A 128 -2.15 28.29 8.08
N ASN A 129 -3.06 28.06 7.12
CA ASN A 129 -3.50 29.09 6.20
C ASN A 129 -4.30 30.20 6.88
N LEU A 130 -5.25 29.85 7.75
CA LEU A 130 -6.04 30.81 8.51
C LEU A 130 -5.17 31.68 9.43
N ARG A 131 -4.15 31.09 10.06
CA ARG A 131 -3.26 31.78 11.01
C ARG A 131 -2.28 32.74 10.33
N THR A 132 -1.78 32.38 9.15
CA THR A 132 -0.66 33.10 8.50
C THR A 132 -1.07 33.88 7.26
N GLY A 133 -2.23 33.59 6.68
CA GLY A 133 -2.63 34.07 5.35
C GLY A 133 -1.84 33.42 4.19
N LEU A 134 -0.93 32.49 4.47
CA LEU A 134 -0.07 31.82 3.50
C LEU A 134 -0.46 30.35 3.31
N PRO A 135 -0.11 29.69 2.20
CA PRO A 135 -0.35 28.25 2.04
C PRO A 135 0.30 27.41 3.15
N GLY A 136 -0.41 26.37 3.61
CA GLY A 136 0.14 25.42 4.58
C GLY A 136 1.27 24.59 3.97
N LEU A 137 2.43 24.57 4.63
CA LEU A 137 3.61 23.84 4.17
C LEU A 137 3.61 22.40 4.69
N ILE A 138 3.71 21.42 3.78
CA ILE A 138 4.08 20.04 4.09
C ILE A 138 5.59 19.92 3.86
N ALA A 139 6.38 19.86 4.93
CA ALA A 139 7.85 19.78 4.82
C ALA A 139 8.30 18.31 4.74
N GLU A 140 9.15 17.97 3.76
CA GLU A 140 9.58 16.59 3.51
C GLU A 140 10.90 16.26 4.23
N VAL A 141 10.88 15.21 5.05
CA VAL A 141 12.06 14.60 5.69
C VAL A 141 12.60 13.51 4.76
N LYS A 142 13.73 13.79 4.09
CA LYS A 142 14.31 12.92 3.06
C LYS A 142 15.84 12.84 3.19
N LYS A 143 16.38 11.60 3.13
CA LYS A 143 17.82 11.33 3.14
C LYS A 143 18.45 11.37 1.75
N ALA A 144 17.83 10.68 0.80
CA ALA A 144 18.32 10.54 -0.57
C ALA A 144 17.16 10.58 -1.58
N SER A 145 17.49 10.81 -2.85
CA SER A 145 16.56 10.52 -3.95
C SER A 145 17.29 9.87 -5.13
N PRO A 146 16.62 9.04 -5.94
CA PRO A 146 17.23 8.40 -7.10
C PRO A 146 17.88 9.38 -8.08
N SER A 147 17.32 10.60 -8.22
CA SER A 147 17.87 11.59 -9.16
C SER A 147 18.99 12.46 -8.60
N ARG A 148 19.13 12.59 -7.27
CA ARG A 148 20.10 13.52 -6.63
C ARG A 148 21.08 12.80 -5.71
N GLY A 149 20.99 11.49 -5.55
CA GLY A 149 21.83 10.72 -4.63
C GLY A 149 21.54 11.07 -3.17
N ILE A 150 22.57 11.00 -2.32
CA ILE A 150 22.49 11.36 -0.91
C ILE A 150 22.41 12.89 -0.80
N LEU A 151 21.34 13.39 -0.19
CA LEU A 151 21.12 14.83 0.02
C LEU A 151 21.70 15.30 1.35
N ARG A 152 21.74 14.41 2.35
CA ARG A 152 22.40 14.62 3.64
C ARG A 152 23.09 13.34 4.08
N GLU A 153 24.39 13.42 4.30
CA GLU A 153 25.18 12.33 4.87
C GLU A 153 24.78 12.10 6.34
N ASP A 154 24.76 13.16 7.14
CA ASP A 154 24.27 13.16 8.52
C ASP A 154 22.74 13.31 8.56
N PHE A 155 22.06 12.17 8.45
CA PHE A 155 20.60 12.11 8.48
C PHE A 155 20.07 11.73 9.86
N ASN A 156 19.63 12.74 10.63
CA ASN A 156 18.82 12.55 11.83
C ASN A 156 17.36 12.96 11.54
N PRO A 157 16.42 12.00 11.35
CA PRO A 157 15.04 12.31 11.00
C PRO A 157 14.32 13.13 12.07
N VAL A 158 14.65 12.91 13.35
CA VAL A 158 14.02 13.60 14.48
C VAL A 158 14.43 15.06 14.52
N GLU A 159 15.74 15.35 14.43
CA GLU A 159 16.24 16.73 14.43
C GLU A 159 15.69 17.54 13.25
N ILE A 160 15.62 16.91 12.07
CA ILE A 160 15.04 17.53 10.87
C ILE A 160 13.57 17.85 11.09
N ALA A 161 12.79 16.88 11.58
CA ALA A 161 11.36 17.06 11.83
C ALA A 161 11.10 18.17 12.85
N GLN A 162 11.83 18.20 13.96
CA GLN A 162 11.74 19.27 14.96
C GLN A 162 12.16 20.63 14.39
N SER A 163 13.17 20.67 13.50
CA SER A 163 13.56 21.90 12.84
C SER A 163 12.46 22.43 11.91
N TYR A 164 11.78 21.56 11.17
CA TYR A 164 10.66 21.96 10.31
C TYR A 164 9.45 22.41 11.11
N GLU A 165 9.13 21.73 12.21
CA GLU A 165 8.09 22.15 13.15
C GLU A 165 8.38 23.55 13.72
N ARG A 166 9.60 23.79 14.21
CA ARG A 166 10.02 25.13 14.67
C ARG A 166 10.00 26.18 13.55
N GLY A 167 10.28 25.76 12.31
CA GLY A 167 10.19 26.59 11.11
C GLY A 167 8.76 26.90 10.66
N GLY A 168 7.74 26.36 11.34
CA GLY A 168 6.33 26.64 11.05
C GLY A 168 5.71 25.74 9.99
N ALA A 169 6.30 24.56 9.70
CA ALA A 169 5.65 23.56 8.85
C ALA A 169 4.30 23.15 9.45
N ALA A 170 3.28 23.07 8.60
CA ALA A 170 1.94 22.66 9.02
C ALA A 170 1.90 21.14 9.25
N CYS A 171 2.47 20.40 8.30
CA CYS A 171 2.60 18.95 8.35
C CYS A 171 4.00 18.52 7.92
N LEU A 172 4.35 17.28 8.22
CA LEU A 172 5.58 16.65 7.75
C LEU A 172 5.27 15.49 6.81
N SER A 173 6.11 15.31 5.81
CA SER A 173 6.10 14.16 4.91
C SER A 173 7.36 13.34 5.16
N VAL A 174 7.22 12.06 5.50
CA VAL A 174 8.35 11.18 5.83
C VAL A 174 8.47 10.10 4.77
N LEU A 175 9.63 10.05 4.10
CA LEU A 175 9.94 8.99 3.14
C LEU A 175 10.17 7.68 3.88
N THR A 176 9.44 6.65 3.48
CA THR A 176 9.50 5.32 4.10
C THR A 176 10.09 4.24 3.19
N ASP A 177 10.25 4.53 1.89
CA ASP A 177 10.90 3.61 0.95
C ASP A 177 12.40 3.47 1.24
N GLU A 178 12.83 2.25 1.58
CA GLU A 178 14.21 1.94 1.95
C GLU A 178 15.14 1.89 0.74
N LYS A 179 14.74 1.21 -0.34
CA LYS A 179 15.66 0.87 -1.44
C LYS A 179 16.10 2.11 -2.22
N PHE A 180 15.14 2.95 -2.62
CA PHE A 180 15.35 4.05 -3.56
C PHE A 180 15.53 5.39 -2.86
N PHE A 181 14.91 5.60 -1.69
CA PHE A 181 14.97 6.87 -0.96
C PHE A 181 15.77 6.80 0.35
N LYS A 182 16.23 5.60 0.75
CA LYS A 182 16.91 5.37 2.04
C LYS A 182 16.07 5.86 3.23
N GLY A 183 14.74 5.79 3.08
CA GLY A 183 13.75 6.01 4.13
C GLY A 183 13.56 4.76 4.98
N SER A 184 12.60 4.81 5.90
CA SER A 184 12.10 3.63 6.62
C SER A 184 10.85 3.98 7.43
N PHE A 185 10.01 2.99 7.74
CA PHE A 185 8.84 3.18 8.61
C PHE A 185 9.23 3.54 10.05
N GLU A 186 10.40 3.09 10.51
CA GLU A 186 10.96 3.41 11.82
C GLU A 186 11.27 4.90 11.94
N ASN A 187 11.64 5.59 10.85
CA ASN A 187 11.82 7.05 10.89
C ASN A 187 10.51 7.76 11.27
N LEU A 188 9.37 7.26 10.80
CA LEU A 188 8.06 7.81 11.13
C LEU A 188 7.75 7.63 12.63
N GLU A 189 7.99 6.44 13.16
CA GLU A 189 7.83 6.11 14.58
C GLU A 189 8.78 6.91 15.48
N LEU A 190 10.04 7.07 15.09
CA LEU A 190 11.03 7.88 15.80
C LEU A 190 10.59 9.34 15.89
N ILE A 191 10.15 9.93 14.77
CA ILE A 191 9.64 11.31 14.73
C ILE A 191 8.41 11.47 15.62
N ARG A 192 7.47 10.51 15.56
CA ARG A 192 6.28 10.51 16.41
C ARG A 192 6.65 10.45 17.90
N ASN A 193 7.53 9.53 18.28
CA ASN A 193 7.93 9.28 19.66
C ASN A 193 8.78 10.42 20.24
N ALA A 194 9.49 11.17 19.39
CA ALA A 194 10.24 12.36 19.79
C ALA A 194 9.35 13.56 20.16
N GLY A 195 8.03 13.42 20.09
CA GLY A 195 7.09 14.43 20.59
C GLY A 195 6.72 15.53 19.60
N VAL A 196 7.19 15.45 18.34
CA VAL A 196 6.78 16.34 17.24
C VAL A 196 5.26 16.36 17.16
N LYS A 197 4.66 17.56 17.10
CA LYS A 197 3.22 17.89 17.11
C LYS A 197 2.63 18.04 15.71
N CYS A 198 3.42 18.36 14.69
CA CYS A 198 2.98 18.30 13.29
C CYS A 198 2.39 16.93 12.93
N PRO A 199 1.30 16.88 12.13
CA PRO A 199 0.82 15.64 11.54
C PRO A 199 1.82 15.03 10.55
N LEU A 200 1.86 13.71 10.45
CA LEU A 200 2.83 12.95 9.66
C LEU A 200 2.17 12.25 8.47
N LEU A 201 2.58 12.61 7.26
CA LEU A 201 2.29 11.89 6.03
C LEU A 201 3.30 10.76 5.84
N CYS A 202 2.80 9.53 5.69
CA CYS A 202 3.59 8.40 5.21
C CYS A 202 3.76 8.51 3.69
N LYS A 203 4.93 8.98 3.25
CA LYS A 203 5.27 9.08 1.83
C LYS A 203 5.90 7.77 1.38
N GLU A 204 5.05 6.92 0.81
CA GLU A 204 5.36 5.57 0.37
C GLU A 204 4.67 5.27 -0.96
N PHE A 205 5.18 4.29 -1.70
CA PHE A 205 4.50 3.67 -2.82
C PHE A 205 3.52 2.62 -2.30
N VAL A 206 2.31 3.04 -1.94
CA VAL A 206 1.29 2.14 -1.41
C VAL A 206 0.70 1.29 -2.53
N VAL A 207 0.79 -0.03 -2.37
CA VAL A 207 0.30 -1.06 -3.29
C VAL A 207 -0.58 -2.09 -2.57
N ASP A 208 -0.49 -2.21 -1.24
CA ASP A 208 -1.30 -3.12 -0.42
C ASP A 208 -1.82 -2.42 0.84
N ALA A 209 -3.01 -2.82 1.30
CA ALA A 209 -3.62 -2.31 2.53
C ALA A 209 -2.72 -2.50 3.76
N TRP A 210 -1.92 -3.56 3.82
CA TRP A 210 -0.96 -3.82 4.90
C TRP A 210 -0.08 -2.60 5.19
N GLN A 211 0.37 -1.89 4.15
CA GLN A 211 1.21 -0.70 4.32
C GLN A 211 0.47 0.42 5.06
N ILE A 212 -0.84 0.57 4.84
CA ILE A 212 -1.67 1.58 5.52
C ILE A 212 -1.76 1.26 7.02
N TYR A 213 -2.02 0.00 7.37
CA TYR A 213 -2.06 -0.45 8.76
C TYR A 213 -0.68 -0.31 9.43
N ASN A 214 0.39 -0.66 8.72
CA ASN A 214 1.75 -0.53 9.23
C ASN A 214 2.13 0.94 9.47
N ALA A 215 1.83 1.82 8.51
CA ALA A 215 2.03 3.26 8.64
C ALA A 215 1.26 3.83 9.84
N ARG A 216 -0.01 3.43 10.00
CA ARG A 216 -0.84 3.84 11.14
C ARG A 216 -0.24 3.40 12.48
N ALA A 217 0.23 2.15 12.56
CA ALA A 217 0.85 1.60 13.76
C ALA A 217 2.15 2.33 14.11
N LYS A 218 2.86 2.82 13.09
CA LYS A 218 4.07 3.64 13.23
C LYS A 218 3.79 5.12 13.49
N GLY A 219 2.52 5.52 13.56
CA GLY A 219 2.09 6.85 13.96
C GLY A 219 1.77 7.80 12.81
N ALA A 220 1.53 7.31 11.60
CA ALA A 220 1.10 8.15 10.48
C ALA A 220 -0.29 8.75 10.74
N ASP A 221 -0.51 9.95 10.22
CA ASP A 221 -1.79 10.66 10.22
C ASP A 221 -2.38 10.77 8.81
N ALA A 222 -1.54 10.64 7.78
CA ALA A 222 -1.96 10.65 6.39
C ALA A 222 -1.19 9.63 5.56
N ILE A 223 -1.79 9.20 4.45
CA ILE A 223 -1.22 8.25 3.48
C ILE A 223 -1.18 8.89 2.10
N LEU A 224 -0.07 8.67 1.38
CA LEU A 224 0.04 8.98 -0.03
C LEU A 224 -0.50 7.83 -0.89
N LEU A 225 -1.45 8.13 -1.78
CA LEU A 225 -1.91 7.23 -2.84
C LEU A 225 -1.54 7.84 -4.19
N ILE A 226 -1.06 7.05 -5.15
CA ILE A 226 -0.57 7.56 -6.44
C ILE A 226 -1.51 7.08 -7.55
N ALA A 227 -2.21 8.01 -8.21
CA ALA A 227 -3.19 7.71 -9.25
C ALA A 227 -2.60 7.09 -10.52
N ALA A 228 -1.33 7.39 -10.79
CA ALA A 228 -0.54 6.78 -11.86
C ALA A 228 -0.16 5.31 -11.58
N VAL A 229 -0.42 4.79 -10.38
CA VAL A 229 -0.11 3.41 -9.96
C VAL A 229 -1.38 2.64 -9.60
N LEU A 230 -2.33 3.29 -8.96
CA LEU A 230 -3.52 2.66 -8.40
C LEU A 230 -4.74 2.85 -9.30
N PRO A 231 -5.45 1.77 -9.67
CA PRO A 231 -6.78 1.83 -10.26
C PRO A 231 -7.78 2.53 -9.34
N ASP A 232 -8.86 3.07 -9.90
CA ASP A 232 -9.87 3.82 -9.12
C ASP A 232 -10.51 2.97 -8.02
N LEU A 233 -10.67 1.67 -8.25
CA LEU A 233 -11.20 0.74 -7.26
C LEU A 233 -10.25 0.60 -6.06
N ASP A 234 -8.95 0.54 -6.31
CA ASP A 234 -7.93 0.47 -5.26
C ASP A 234 -7.86 1.78 -4.48
N ILE A 235 -7.91 2.93 -5.16
CA ILE A 235 -7.97 4.25 -4.50
C ILE A 235 -9.21 4.34 -3.61
N LYS A 236 -10.40 3.96 -4.12
CA LYS A 236 -11.65 3.92 -3.34
C LYS A 236 -11.51 3.01 -2.12
N TYR A 237 -10.98 1.81 -2.30
CA TYR A 237 -10.81 0.83 -1.22
C TYR A 237 -9.82 1.31 -0.15
N MET A 238 -8.65 1.79 -0.56
CA MET A 238 -7.62 2.31 0.33
C MET A 238 -8.08 3.58 1.06
N THR A 239 -8.79 4.48 0.38
CA THR A 239 -9.38 5.68 1.01
C THR A 239 -10.39 5.29 2.09
N LYS A 240 -11.23 4.25 1.85
CA LYS A 240 -12.13 3.73 2.88
C LYS A 240 -11.37 3.18 4.10
N ILE A 241 -10.29 2.44 3.87
CA ILE A 241 -9.43 1.95 4.97
C ILE A 241 -8.84 3.12 5.75
N CYS A 242 -8.28 4.12 5.05
CA CYS A 242 -7.75 5.32 5.70
C CYS A 242 -8.80 5.98 6.60
N LYS A 243 -10.02 6.19 6.08
CA LYS A 243 -11.13 6.74 6.86
C LYS A 243 -11.48 5.90 8.09
N MET A 244 -11.54 4.58 7.96
CA MET A 244 -11.77 3.67 9.09
C MET A 244 -10.68 3.76 10.16
N LEU A 245 -9.44 4.07 9.78
CA LEU A 245 -8.30 4.22 10.68
C LEU A 245 -8.08 5.66 11.18
N GLY A 246 -8.94 6.60 10.76
CA GLY A 246 -8.83 8.03 11.07
C GLY A 246 -7.72 8.77 10.31
N LEU A 247 -7.18 8.18 9.25
CA LEU A 247 -6.11 8.74 8.44
C LEU A 247 -6.66 9.65 7.33
N ALA A 248 -5.99 10.76 7.08
CA ALA A 248 -6.18 11.53 5.86
C ALA A 248 -5.56 10.82 4.66
N THR A 249 -6.08 11.12 3.46
CA THR A 249 -5.58 10.54 2.21
C THR A 249 -5.18 11.66 1.27
N LEU A 250 -3.90 11.69 0.89
CA LEU A 250 -3.35 12.56 -0.15
C LEU A 250 -3.27 11.74 -1.45
N VAL A 251 -4.10 12.06 -2.43
CA VAL A 251 -4.07 11.38 -3.74
C VAL A 251 -3.23 12.21 -4.72
N GLU A 252 -2.08 11.67 -5.11
CA GLU A 252 -1.14 12.32 -6.03
C GLU A 252 -1.46 11.98 -7.48
N VAL A 253 -1.57 13.02 -8.31
CA VAL A 253 -1.74 12.95 -9.78
C VAL A 253 -0.49 13.48 -10.49
N GLN A 254 -0.09 12.86 -11.60
CA GLN A 254 1.06 13.25 -12.42
C GLN A 254 0.64 14.07 -13.64
N MET A 255 0.74 15.39 -13.53
CA MET A 255 0.32 16.30 -14.60
C MET A 255 1.16 16.22 -15.88
N VAL A 256 2.42 15.79 -15.81
CA VAL A 256 3.34 15.84 -16.97
C VAL A 256 2.97 14.85 -18.08
N HIS A 257 2.09 13.88 -17.81
CA HIS A 257 1.76 12.83 -18.79
C HIS A 257 0.27 12.59 -19.02
N ASN A 258 -0.63 13.12 -18.19
CA ASN A 258 -2.02 12.70 -18.26
C ASN A 258 -3.02 13.67 -17.60
N GLU A 259 -3.61 14.59 -18.38
CA GLU A 259 -4.76 15.40 -17.95
C GLU A 259 -5.95 14.55 -17.49
N ARG A 260 -6.04 13.27 -17.90
CA ARG A 260 -7.12 12.37 -17.47
C ARG A 260 -6.97 11.85 -16.04
N GLU A 261 -5.80 11.97 -15.42
CA GLU A 261 -5.62 11.53 -14.02
C GLU A 261 -6.39 12.42 -13.05
N ILE A 262 -6.39 13.74 -13.28
CA ILE A 262 -7.14 14.66 -12.43
C ILE A 262 -8.65 14.43 -12.57
N ASP A 263 -9.14 14.26 -13.81
CA ASP A 263 -10.56 13.97 -14.07
C ASP A 263 -11.00 12.69 -13.35
N ARG A 264 -10.22 11.60 -13.47
CA ARG A 264 -10.47 10.35 -12.75
C ARG A 264 -10.54 10.55 -11.25
N VAL A 265 -9.56 11.24 -10.67
CA VAL A 265 -9.46 11.41 -9.21
C VAL A 265 -10.58 12.28 -8.66
N ILE A 266 -11.00 13.33 -9.39
CA ILE A 266 -12.12 14.20 -8.98
C ILE A 266 -13.45 13.43 -8.94
N GLU A 267 -13.66 12.45 -9.82
CA GLU A 267 -14.86 11.60 -9.84
C GLU A 267 -14.91 10.57 -8.69
N ILE A 268 -13.80 10.38 -7.96
CA ILE A 268 -13.76 9.44 -6.83
C ILE A 268 -14.32 10.11 -5.58
N GLU A 269 -15.47 9.61 -5.12
CA GLU A 269 -16.10 10.08 -3.89
C GLU A 269 -15.19 9.95 -2.66
N GLY A 270 -15.16 11.02 -1.87
CA GLY A 270 -14.53 11.02 -0.56
C GLY A 270 -13.05 11.36 -0.53
N ILE A 271 -12.47 11.77 -1.66
CA ILE A 271 -11.14 12.38 -1.72
C ILE A 271 -11.25 13.85 -1.29
N GLU A 272 -10.47 14.24 -0.29
CA GLU A 272 -10.48 15.60 0.26
C GLU A 272 -9.21 16.38 -0.04
N LEU A 273 -8.13 15.67 -0.41
CA LEU A 273 -6.82 16.26 -0.66
C LEU A 273 -6.17 15.62 -1.89
N ILE A 274 -5.98 16.43 -2.93
CA ILE A 274 -5.32 16.03 -4.19
C ILE A 274 -3.97 16.74 -4.25
N GLY A 275 -2.91 15.96 -4.45
CA GLY A 275 -1.55 16.44 -4.67
C GLY A 275 -1.25 16.50 -6.16
N ILE A 276 -0.89 17.67 -6.67
CA ILE A 276 -0.46 17.82 -8.05
C ILE A 276 1.06 17.70 -8.10
N ASN A 277 1.57 16.60 -8.64
CA ASN A 277 3.00 16.42 -8.84
C ASN A 277 3.42 16.95 -10.22
N ASN A 278 4.04 18.14 -10.21
CA ASN A 278 4.55 18.80 -11.41
C ASN A 278 5.81 18.13 -12.00
N ARG A 279 6.19 16.94 -11.55
CA ARG A 279 7.37 16.23 -12.04
C ARG A 279 7.05 15.01 -12.87
N ASN A 280 7.98 14.77 -13.77
CA ASN A 280 8.01 13.58 -14.58
C ASN A 280 8.73 12.45 -13.82
N LEU A 281 8.00 11.65 -13.02
CA LEU A 281 8.59 10.47 -12.36
C LEU A 281 8.98 9.35 -13.35
N VAL A 282 8.62 9.47 -14.64
CA VAL A 282 9.02 8.50 -15.69
C VAL A 282 10.50 8.69 -16.06
N PHE A 283 11.03 9.92 -15.96
CA PHE A 283 12.41 10.23 -16.38
C PHE A 283 13.28 10.92 -15.32
N ASN A 284 12.71 11.59 -14.30
CA ASN A 284 13.48 12.34 -13.29
C ASN A 284 12.75 12.36 -11.93
N ILE A 285 13.24 11.58 -10.94
CA ILE A 285 12.74 11.63 -9.56
C ILE A 285 13.46 12.72 -8.75
N ILE A 286 13.28 13.97 -9.15
CA ILE A 286 13.58 15.08 -8.22
C ILE A 286 12.38 15.14 -7.26
N VAL A 287 12.56 15.38 -5.96
CA VAL A 287 11.45 15.62 -5.02
C VAL A 287 11.72 16.95 -4.30
N SER A 288 10.73 17.85 -4.22
CA SER A 288 10.82 19.26 -3.79
C SER A 288 10.30 19.32 -2.39
#